data_AF-A0A7W1EP66-F1
#
_entry.id   AF-A0A7W1EP66-F1
#
_cell.length_a   1.000
_cell.length_b   1.000
_cell.length_c   1.000
_cell.angle_alpha   90.00
_cell.angle_beta   90.00
_cell.angle_gamma   90.00
#
_symmetry.space_group_name_H-M   'P 1'
#
loop_
_entity.id
_entity.type
_entity.pdbx_description
1 polymer ?
#
loop_
_entity_poly.entity_id
_entity_poly.type
_entity_poly.pdbx_seq_one_letter_code
_entity_poly.pdbx_strand_id
1 'polypeptide(L)'
;MLAPVMGHPSFPLPITRAKAAACHVTPETFANARRRSAADGLKVLGVRFHGDMLFCRAPRFATLRRELGDAFEGIELPRASAKPAPEPPHSVLTIGLIDREGEPTHEAVERILGFLSERLR
;
A
#
# COMPACT_ATOMS: atom_id res chain seq x y z
N MET A 1 0.17 14.33 14.96
CA MET A 1 -0.42 13.00 14.69
C MET A 1 -0.39 12.75 13.19
N LEU A 2 -0.04 11.55 12.73
CA LEU A 2 0.06 11.19 11.29
C LEU A 2 -0.32 9.73 11.06
N ALA A 3 -1.10 9.49 10.00
CA ALA A 3 -1.51 8.17 9.55
C ALA A 3 -1.35 8.03 8.01
N PRO A 4 -0.13 7.85 7.49
CA PRO A 4 0.11 7.68 6.07
C PRO A 4 -0.48 6.36 5.56
N VAL A 5 -1.37 6.44 4.56
CA VAL A 5 -2.01 5.30 3.90
C VAL A 5 -1.79 5.40 2.39
N MET A 6 -1.34 4.33 1.75
CA MET A 6 -1.21 4.23 0.29
C MET A 6 -2.19 3.18 -0.26
N GLY A 7 -3.19 3.65 -1.01
CA GLY A 7 -4.04 2.78 -1.82
C GLY A 7 -3.39 2.55 -3.18
N HIS A 8 -2.95 1.31 -3.45
CA HIS A 8 -2.48 0.84 -4.76
C HIS A 8 -1.56 1.84 -5.50
N PRO A 9 -0.39 2.21 -4.91
CA PRO A 9 0.48 3.25 -5.44
C PRO A 9 1.03 2.88 -6.84
N SER A 10 0.77 3.73 -7.84
CA SER A 10 1.03 3.44 -9.27
C SER A 10 2.25 4.14 -9.89
N PHE A 11 2.74 5.25 -9.33
CA PHE A 11 3.86 6.02 -9.90
C PHE A 11 5.22 5.78 -9.24
N PRO A 12 6.34 5.83 -10.00
CA PRO A 12 6.39 6.03 -11.45
C PRO A 12 5.85 4.81 -12.20
N LEU A 13 5.33 5.00 -13.42
CA LEU A 13 4.81 3.90 -14.23
C LEU A 13 5.89 2.82 -14.45
N PRO A 14 5.56 1.52 -14.31
CA PRO A 14 6.55 0.44 -14.24
C PRO A 14 7.10 0.00 -15.61
N ILE A 15 7.48 0.96 -16.46
CA ILE A 15 8.04 0.72 -17.81
C ILE A 15 9.44 0.10 -17.78
N THR A 16 10.16 0.20 -16.65
CA THR A 16 11.44 -0.48 -16.41
C THR A 16 11.40 -1.21 -15.07
N ARG A 17 12.30 -2.18 -14.86
CA ARG A 17 12.44 -2.86 -13.55
C ARG A 17 12.73 -1.87 -12.42
N ALA A 18 13.56 -0.86 -12.68
CA ALA A 18 13.85 0.19 -11.71
C ALA A 18 12.60 1.01 -11.35
N LYS A 19 11.80 1.42 -12.36
CA LYS A 19 10.55 2.16 -12.11
C LYS A 19 9.48 1.30 -11.43
N ALA A 20 9.45 0.00 -11.70
CA ALA A 20 8.57 -0.95 -11.01
C ALA A 20 8.88 -1.07 -9.51
N ALA A 21 10.12 -0.85 -9.10
CA ALA A 21 10.55 -0.88 -7.69
C ALA A 21 10.56 0.50 -7.01
N ALA A 22 10.49 1.58 -7.79
CA ALA A 22 10.53 2.94 -7.28
C ALA A 22 9.21 3.33 -6.60
N CYS A 23 9.30 4.17 -5.57
CA CYS A 23 8.16 4.63 -4.77
C CYS A 23 7.85 6.12 -4.97
N HIS A 24 8.36 6.73 -6.04
CA HIS A 24 8.21 8.16 -6.36
C HIS A 24 8.60 9.11 -5.21
N VAL A 25 9.65 8.75 -4.47
CA VAL A 25 10.19 9.55 -3.37
C VAL A 25 11.70 9.66 -3.50
N THR A 26 12.27 10.73 -2.94
CA THR A 26 13.72 10.95 -2.93
C THR A 26 14.40 10.10 -1.84
N PRO A 27 15.71 9.83 -1.95
CA PRO A 27 16.46 9.18 -0.87
C PRO A 27 16.36 9.93 0.47
N GLU A 28 16.32 11.26 0.43
CA GLU A 28 16.14 12.11 1.60
C GLU A 28 14.77 11.91 2.26
N THR A 29 13.71 11.74 1.46
CA THR A 29 12.37 11.42 1.97
C THR A 29 12.38 10.09 2.72
N PHE A 30 13.05 9.06 2.18
CA PHE A 30 13.22 7.79 2.89
C PHE A 30 14.06 7.91 4.16
N ALA A 31 15.14 8.69 4.13
CA ALA A 31 15.96 8.96 5.31
C ALA A 31 15.14 9.65 6.42
N ASN A 32 14.30 10.63 6.05
CA ASN A 32 13.40 11.29 6.99
C ASN A 32 12.35 10.31 7.54
N ALA A 33 11.73 9.50 6.68
CA ALA A 33 10.76 8.49 7.10
C ALA A 33 11.36 7.50 8.11
N ARG A 34 12.55 6.96 7.84
CA ARG A 34 13.28 6.08 8.79
C ARG A 34 13.54 6.75 10.13
N ARG A 35 14.05 7.99 10.10
CA ARG A 35 14.33 8.76 11.33
C ARG A 35 13.05 8.92 12.16
N ARG A 36 11.94 9.26 11.52
CA ARG A 36 10.65 9.45 12.19
C ARG A 36 10.01 8.15 12.64
N SER A 37 10.26 7.05 11.93
CA SER A 37 9.84 5.72 12.38
C SER A 37 10.56 5.31 13.66
N ALA A 38 11.85 5.61 13.78
CA ALA A 38 12.63 5.33 14.99
C ALA A 38 12.33 6.30 16.15
N ALA A 39 12.22 7.59 15.86
CA ALA A 39 12.06 8.63 16.89
C ALA A 39 10.60 8.87 17.32
N ASP A 40 9.67 8.88 16.34
CA ASP A 40 8.28 9.29 16.54
C ASP A 40 7.30 8.10 16.46
N GLY A 41 7.81 6.88 16.26
CA GLY A 41 6.99 5.70 16.01
C GLY A 41 6.12 5.83 14.76
N LEU A 42 6.60 6.55 13.73
CA LEU A 42 5.87 6.68 12.45
C LEU A 42 5.68 5.30 11.82
N LYS A 43 4.43 4.98 11.50
CA LYS A 43 4.02 3.80 10.73
C LYS A 43 3.41 4.22 9.40
N VAL A 44 3.47 3.35 8.39
CA VAL A 44 2.92 3.56 7.05
C VAL A 44 2.18 2.31 6.64
N LEU A 45 0.92 2.45 6.20
CA LEU A 45 0.12 1.33 5.70
C LEU A 45 0.00 1.43 4.17
N GLY A 46 0.21 0.33 3.47
CA GLY A 46 -0.02 0.22 2.03
C GLY A 46 -0.89 -0.98 1.68
N VAL A 47 -1.77 -0.83 0.70
CA VAL A 47 -2.64 -1.92 0.20
C VAL A 47 -2.52 -2.08 -1.31
N ARG A 48 -2.46 -3.31 -1.81
CA ARG A 48 -2.47 -3.64 -3.24
C ARG A 48 -3.13 -4.98 -3.53
N PHE A 49 -3.49 -5.23 -4.79
CA PHE A 49 -3.72 -6.59 -5.28
C PHE A 49 -2.42 -7.22 -5.78
N HIS A 50 -2.19 -8.51 -5.50
CA HIS A 50 -1.07 -9.26 -6.06
C HIS A 50 -1.06 -9.22 -7.60
N GLY A 51 -2.23 -9.30 -8.21
CA GLY A 51 -2.43 -9.34 -9.67
C GLY A 51 -2.26 -8.01 -10.40
N ASP A 52 -1.97 -6.92 -9.69
CA ASP A 52 -1.69 -5.63 -10.30
C ASP A 52 -0.27 -5.60 -10.89
N MET A 53 -0.20 -5.95 -12.17
CA MET A 53 1.04 -6.01 -12.94
C MET A 53 1.28 -4.74 -13.77
N LEU A 54 0.25 -3.91 -13.94
CA LEU A 54 0.29 -2.72 -14.79
C LEU A 54 0.74 -1.48 -14.02
N PHE A 55 0.43 -1.39 -12.72
CA PHE A 55 0.62 -0.16 -11.95
C PHE A 55 1.38 -0.40 -10.64
N CYS A 56 0.79 -1.11 -9.68
CA CYS A 56 1.36 -1.34 -8.36
C CYS A 56 1.98 -2.74 -8.24
N ARG A 57 3.19 -2.91 -8.78
CA ARG A 57 3.91 -4.20 -8.80
C ARG A 57 4.56 -4.53 -7.45
N ALA A 58 4.71 -5.83 -7.18
CA ALA A 58 5.34 -6.35 -5.96
C ALA A 58 6.72 -5.76 -5.60
N PRO A 59 7.65 -5.49 -6.54
CA PRO A 59 8.95 -4.89 -6.21
C PRO A 59 8.86 -3.53 -5.50
N ARG A 60 7.78 -2.77 -5.70
CA ARG A 60 7.55 -1.51 -4.99
C ARG A 60 7.31 -1.74 -3.50
N PHE A 61 6.47 -2.70 -3.16
CA PHE A 61 6.22 -3.08 -1.77
C PHE A 61 7.46 -3.71 -1.14
N ALA A 62 8.26 -4.46 -1.92
CA ALA A 62 9.57 -4.94 -1.46
C ALA A 62 10.53 -3.77 -1.14
N THR A 63 10.54 -2.71 -1.94
CA THR A 63 11.29 -1.48 -1.62
C THR A 63 10.77 -0.83 -0.35
N LEU A 64 9.45 -0.66 -0.18
CA LEU A 64 8.88 -0.07 1.04
C LEU A 64 9.27 -0.87 2.30
N ARG A 65 9.17 -2.20 2.24
CA ARG A 65 9.62 -3.10 3.33
C ARG A 65 11.11 -2.94 3.62
N ARG A 66 11.96 -2.86 2.59
CA ARG A 66 13.40 -2.67 2.77
C ARG A 66 13.73 -1.31 3.40
N GLU A 67 13.07 -0.24 2.97
CA GLU A 67 13.39 1.12 3.41
C GLU A 67 12.82 1.46 4.79
N LEU A 68 11.68 0.86 5.17
CA LEU A 68 10.93 1.20 6.38
C LEU A 68 10.89 0.08 7.43
N GLY A 69 11.23 -1.17 7.07
CA GLY A 69 11.19 -2.31 7.98
C GLY A 69 9.82 -2.49 8.63
N ASP A 70 9.81 -2.71 9.95
CA ASP A 70 8.61 -2.89 10.78
C ASP A 70 7.70 -1.64 10.84
N ALA A 71 8.15 -0.51 10.29
CA ALA A 71 7.32 0.68 10.15
C ALA A 71 6.36 0.60 8.96
N PHE A 72 6.54 -0.35 8.04
CA PHE A 72 5.64 -0.53 6.90
C PHE A 72 4.75 -1.76 7.05
N GLU A 73 3.44 -1.52 7.07
CA GLU A 73 2.42 -2.56 7.02
C GLU A 73 1.87 -2.67 5.60
N GLY A 74 2.19 -3.77 4.91
CA GLY A 74 1.78 -4.00 3.53
C GLY A 74 0.72 -5.08 3.42
N ILE A 75 -0.51 -4.70 3.09
CA ILE A 75 -1.64 -5.60 2.78
C ILE A 75 -1.60 -5.94 1.29
N GLU A 76 -1.43 -7.22 0.96
CA GLU A 76 -1.43 -7.69 -0.43
C GLU A 76 -2.54 -8.72 -0.61
N LEU A 77 -3.57 -8.35 -1.37
CA LEU A 77 -4.77 -9.17 -1.55
C LEU A 77 -4.66 -10.06 -2.80
N PRO A 78 -5.19 -11.30 -2.78
CA PRO A 78 -5.31 -12.12 -3.98
C PRO A 78 -6.11 -11.40 -5.07
N ARG A 79 -5.74 -11.61 -6.34
CA ARG A 79 -6.50 -11.06 -7.48
C ARG A 79 -7.97 -11.52 -7.45
N ALA A 80 -8.20 -12.76 -7.03
CA ALA A 80 -9.54 -13.38 -7.00
C ALA A 80 -10.48 -12.74 -5.97
N SER A 81 -9.95 -11.99 -5.00
CA SER A 81 -10.74 -11.28 -3.99
C SER A 81 -11.26 -9.94 -4.48
N ALA A 82 -10.88 -9.51 -5.69
CA ALA A 82 -11.37 -8.28 -6.27
C ALA A 82 -12.78 -8.46 -6.82
N LYS A 83 -13.61 -7.42 -6.69
CA LYS A 83 -14.88 -7.33 -7.41
C LYS A 83 -14.65 -7.55 -8.92
N PRO A 84 -15.44 -8.41 -9.59
CA PRO A 84 -15.33 -8.61 -11.02
C PRO A 84 -15.50 -7.31 -11.81
N ALA A 85 -14.55 -7.00 -12.69
CA ALA A 85 -14.54 -5.84 -13.56
C ALA A 85 -13.83 -6.17 -14.89
N PRO A 86 -14.09 -5.44 -15.99
CA PRO A 86 -13.37 -5.61 -17.24
C PRO A 86 -11.86 -5.41 -17.11
N GLU A 87 -11.44 -4.48 -16.26
CA GLU A 87 -10.05 -4.15 -15.98
C GLU A 87 -9.39 -5.12 -14.99
N PRO A 88 -8.07 -5.36 -15.12
CA PRO A 88 -7.32 -6.08 -14.11
C PRO A 88 -7.41 -5.38 -12.73
N PRO A 89 -7.52 -6.14 -11.63
CA PRO A 89 -7.61 -5.55 -10.29
C PRO A 89 -6.45 -4.62 -9.96
N HIS A 90 -6.78 -3.35 -9.68
CA HIS A 90 -5.85 -2.30 -9.29
C HIS A 90 -6.39 -1.50 -8.09
N SER A 91 -7.58 -0.93 -8.24
CA SER A 91 -8.17 -0.01 -7.26
C SER A 91 -8.86 -0.76 -6.11
N VAL A 92 -8.08 -1.18 -5.11
CA VAL A 92 -8.55 -1.97 -3.94
C VAL A 92 -9.71 -1.32 -3.21
N LEU A 93 -9.65 0.00 -3.00
CA LEU A 93 -10.61 0.72 -2.15
C LEU A 93 -11.81 1.29 -2.92
N THR A 94 -11.91 1.01 -4.22
CA THR A 94 -12.99 1.52 -5.07
C THR A 94 -13.50 0.45 -6.02
N ILE A 95 -12.96 0.36 -7.24
CA ILE A 95 -13.44 -0.55 -8.29
C ILE A 95 -13.38 -2.01 -7.86
N GLY A 96 -12.25 -2.42 -7.26
CA GLY A 96 -12.02 -3.78 -6.82
C GLY A 96 -12.64 -4.12 -5.45
N LEU A 97 -13.28 -3.16 -4.78
CA LEU A 97 -13.85 -3.35 -3.45
C LEU A 97 -15.13 -4.19 -3.53
N ILE A 98 -15.14 -5.29 -2.79
CA ILE A 98 -16.37 -5.96 -2.36
C ILE A 98 -16.60 -5.52 -0.91
N ASP A 99 -17.55 -4.61 -0.71
CA ASP A 99 -17.87 -4.06 0.61
C ASP A 99 -18.92 -4.94 1.31
N ARG A 100 -18.44 -6.07 1.82
CA ARG A 100 -19.25 -7.06 2.54
C ARG A 100 -18.39 -7.72 3.60
N GLU A 101 -18.94 -7.90 4.79
CA GLU A 101 -18.26 -8.60 5.89
C GLU A 101 -17.74 -9.98 5.45
N GLY A 102 -16.52 -10.31 5.89
CA GLY A 102 -15.80 -11.53 5.51
C GLY A 102 -15.11 -11.51 4.15
N GLU A 103 -15.24 -10.42 3.37
CA GLU A 103 -14.47 -10.25 2.14
C GLU A 103 -13.08 -9.67 2.43
N PRO A 104 -11.99 -10.20 1.81
CA PRO A 104 -10.64 -9.68 2.05
C PRO A 104 -10.47 -8.19 1.74
N THR A 105 -11.24 -7.65 0.79
CA THR A 105 -11.21 -6.21 0.49
C THR A 105 -11.89 -5.37 1.56
N HIS A 106 -12.94 -5.89 2.19
CA HIS A 106 -13.61 -5.23 3.30
C HIS A 106 -12.74 -5.28 4.57
N GLU A 107 -12.10 -6.41 4.86
CA GLU A 107 -11.13 -6.52 5.96
C GLU A 107 -9.96 -5.55 5.81
N ALA A 108 -9.49 -5.31 4.57
CA ALA A 108 -8.47 -4.30 4.30
C ALA A 108 -8.96 -2.87 4.59
N VAL A 109 -10.24 -2.55 4.30
CA VAL A 109 -10.85 -1.27 4.65
C VAL A 109 -10.93 -1.11 6.16
N GLU A 110 -11.44 -2.12 6.88
CA GLU A 110 -11.52 -2.11 8.35
C GLU A 110 -10.14 -1.91 8.99
N ARG A 111 -9.11 -2.60 8.47
CA ARG A 111 -7.74 -2.41 8.96
C ARG A 111 -7.24 -0.98 8.73
N ILE A 112 -7.55 -0.37 7.59
CA ILE A 112 -7.20 1.03 7.29
C ILE A 112 -7.92 1.98 8.25
N LEU A 113 -9.22 1.80 8.48
CA LEU A 113 -9.99 2.64 9.41
C LEU A 113 -9.49 2.49 10.86
N GLY A 114 -9.13 1.28 11.25
CA GLY A 114 -8.45 0.99 12.52
C GLY A 114 -7.13 1.75 12.63
N PHE A 115 -6.27 1.65 11.61
CA PHE A 115 -5.00 2.37 11.56
C PHE A 115 -5.17 3.90 11.65
N LEU A 116 -6.15 4.47 10.93
CA LEU A 116 -6.46 5.89 11.01
C LEU A 116 -6.89 6.28 12.45
N SER A 117 -7.71 5.45 13.09
CA SER A 117 -8.17 5.66 14.47
C SER A 117 -7.03 5.57 15.49
N GLU A 118 -6.14 4.59 15.36
CA GLU A 118 -4.95 4.39 16.22
C GLU A 118 -3.98 5.57 16.16
N ARG A 119 -3.93 6.28 15.03
CA ARG A 119 -2.86 7.24 14.71
C ARG A 119 -3.28 8.70 14.72
N LEU A 120 -4.59 8.98 14.63
CA LEU A 120 -5.14 10.34 14.53
C LEU A 120 -6.04 10.75 15.70
N ARG A 121 -6.38 9.82 16.60
CA ARG A 121 -7.12 10.12 17.84
C ARG A 121 -6.16 10.54 18.96
#